data_AF-A0A2E4K7P9-F1
#
_entry.id   AF-A0A2E4K7P9-F1
#
_cell.length_a   1.000
_cell.length_b   1.000
_cell.length_c   1.000
_cell.angle_alpha   90.00
_cell.angle_beta   90.00
_cell.angle_gamma   90.00
#
_symmetry.space_group_name_H-M   'P 1'
#
loop_
_entity.id
_entity.type
_entity.pdbx_description
1 polymer ?
#
loop_
_entity_poly.entity_id
_entity_poly.type
_entity_poly.pdbx_seq_one_letter_code
_entity_poly.pdbx_strand_id
1 'polypeptide(L)'
;MKKILISITFFALTIQLYGQQSKGYQIRPPHVSPGNVYKSTVNVISNVPSYIWHRGCGPTALGMIIGYYDLNGFDDLFNGPSDFQTNIINMEIASQNHYSNYSIPLDYYPNLLQDASENGNPHINNSIADFMETSKSSRGNYWGWSWSSDIGNAFEEFISFKNSSYITETDYEFFTAGSWNEYKTEINNNRPVIILVDTDGDNSTDHFVVGIGYDDISLEFACFDTWDSDIHWYPWQQMDNAVNWGVFGFNKFRIINPVSSINNIEEQKNIINVSDILGRETRVVKNIPLLFHYSDGSINKKIIVE
;
A
#
# COMPACT_ATOMS: atom_id res chain seq x y z
N MET A 1 -44.66 31.46 34.06
CA MET A 1 -43.35 30.93 33.62
C MET A 1 -43.58 29.71 32.75
N LYS A 2 -43.57 29.85 31.41
CA LYS A 2 -43.68 28.73 30.46
C LYS A 2 -42.26 28.39 29.99
N LYS A 3 -41.84 27.15 30.22
CA LYS A 3 -40.53 26.61 29.83
C LYS A 3 -40.46 26.52 28.31
N ILE A 4 -39.43 27.16 27.73
CA ILE A 4 -39.09 27.02 26.31
C ILE A 4 -38.32 25.70 26.17
N LEU A 5 -38.87 24.77 25.40
CA LEU A 5 -38.23 23.51 25.04
C LEU A 5 -37.35 23.78 23.81
N ILE A 6 -36.04 23.86 24.01
CA ILE A 6 -35.07 23.96 22.91
C ILE A 6 -34.86 22.54 22.39
N SER A 7 -35.47 22.22 21.25
CA SER A 7 -35.19 20.99 20.53
C SER A 7 -33.85 21.15 19.81
N ILE A 8 -32.80 20.54 20.36
CA ILE A 8 -31.51 20.40 19.69
C ILE A 8 -31.67 19.25 18.70
N THR A 9 -31.93 19.58 17.44
CA THR A 9 -31.90 18.63 16.34
C THR A 9 -30.42 18.39 15.99
N PHE A 10 -29.89 17.25 16.42
CA PHE A 10 -28.58 16.77 15.95
C PHE A 10 -28.74 16.38 14.47
N PHE A 11 -28.31 17.26 13.57
CA PHE A 11 -28.03 16.86 12.19
C PHE A 11 -26.74 16.03 12.22
N ALA A 12 -26.87 14.72 12.39
CA ALA A 12 -25.81 13.80 11.99
C ALA A 12 -25.84 13.73 10.46
N LEU A 13 -25.17 14.69 9.81
CA LEU A 13 -24.86 14.58 8.40
C LEU A 13 -23.81 13.47 8.28
N THR A 14 -24.25 12.26 7.95
CA THR A 14 -23.35 11.19 7.48
C THR A 14 -22.67 11.72 6.22
N ILE A 15 -21.43 12.19 6.34
CA ILE A 15 -20.59 12.48 5.18
C ILE A 15 -20.29 11.11 4.57
N GLN A 16 -21.03 10.74 3.51
CA GLN A 16 -20.52 9.74 2.58
C GLN A 16 -19.24 10.34 2.01
N LEU A 17 -18.09 9.88 2.51
CA LEU A 17 -16.79 10.23 1.95
C LEU A 17 -16.67 9.44 0.65
N TYR A 18 -17.09 10.08 -0.44
CA TYR A 18 -16.94 9.56 -1.80
C TYR A 18 -15.43 9.52 -2.12
N GLY A 19 -14.94 8.38 -2.60
CA GLY A 19 -13.57 8.29 -3.14
C GLY A 19 -13.38 9.26 -4.30
N GLN A 20 -12.14 9.53 -4.70
CA GLN A 20 -11.83 10.33 -5.89
C GLN A 20 -11.17 9.47 -6.97
N GLN A 21 -11.25 9.93 -8.23
CA GLN A 21 -10.67 9.22 -9.37
C GLN A 21 -9.24 9.68 -9.62
N SER A 22 -8.40 8.75 -10.07
CA SER A 22 -7.28 9.11 -10.92
C SER A 22 -7.78 9.41 -12.33
N LYS A 23 -7.22 10.45 -12.92
CA LYS A 23 -7.42 10.91 -14.29
C LYS A 23 -6.13 10.86 -15.12
N GLY A 24 -5.08 10.28 -14.53
CA GLY A 24 -3.69 10.42 -14.91
C GLY A 24 -3.36 9.71 -16.20
N TYR A 25 -2.45 10.32 -16.94
CA TYR A 25 -2.09 9.89 -18.28
C TYR A 25 -0.97 8.85 -18.25
N GLN A 26 -0.78 8.14 -19.37
CA GLN A 26 0.34 7.22 -19.56
C GLN A 26 1.70 7.90 -19.51
N ILE A 27 1.78 9.19 -19.83
CA ILE A 27 3.02 9.97 -19.88
C ILE A 27 2.83 11.23 -19.03
N ARG A 28 3.85 11.59 -18.26
CA ARG A 28 3.90 12.83 -17.48
C ARG A 28 3.52 14.03 -18.38
N PRO A 29 2.46 14.79 -18.06
CA PRO A 29 2.14 15.99 -18.80
C PRO A 29 3.31 16.99 -18.77
N PRO A 30 3.61 17.72 -19.86
CA PRO A 30 4.77 18.62 -19.91
C PRO A 30 4.79 19.74 -18.87
N HIS A 31 3.62 20.10 -18.31
CA HIS A 31 3.48 21.14 -17.29
C HIS A 31 3.55 20.59 -15.86
N VAL A 32 3.52 19.27 -15.68
CA VAL A 32 3.65 18.62 -14.37
C VAL A 32 5.14 18.46 -14.07
N SER A 33 5.59 19.08 -12.98
CA SER A 33 6.99 19.00 -12.53
C SER A 33 7.35 17.56 -12.15
N PRO A 34 8.59 17.09 -12.46
CA PRO A 34 9.12 15.84 -11.93
C PRO A 34 9.49 15.90 -10.45
N GLY A 35 9.24 17.03 -9.78
CA GLY A 35 9.61 17.18 -8.38
C GLY A 35 11.13 17.23 -8.21
N ASN A 36 11.57 17.00 -6.97
CA ASN A 36 12.99 16.93 -6.65
C ASN A 36 13.49 15.49 -6.81
N VAL A 37 14.77 15.30 -7.15
CA VAL A 37 15.38 13.97 -7.37
C VAL A 37 16.54 13.65 -6.43
N TYR A 38 16.99 14.60 -5.59
CA TYR A 38 18.09 14.40 -4.64
C TYR A 38 17.74 14.96 -3.26
N LYS A 39 17.94 14.15 -2.20
CA LYS A 39 17.76 14.54 -0.79
C LYS A 39 18.86 13.94 0.09
N SER A 40 19.20 14.63 1.18
CA SER A 40 20.37 14.33 2.03
C SER A 40 20.05 13.59 3.34
N THR A 41 18.80 13.66 3.82
CA THR A 41 18.34 13.00 5.05
C THR A 41 17.04 12.27 4.76
N VAL A 42 17.14 10.98 4.43
CA VAL A 42 16.01 10.26 3.85
C VAL A 42 15.76 8.95 4.59
N ASN A 43 14.49 8.64 4.84
CA ASN A 43 14.07 7.26 5.06
C ASN A 43 13.35 6.80 3.79
N VAL A 44 13.86 5.76 3.13
CA VAL A 44 13.29 5.18 1.91
C VAL A 44 13.28 3.67 2.06
N ILE A 45 12.12 3.07 1.82
CA ILE A 45 11.95 1.61 1.76
C ILE A 45 12.74 1.07 0.57
N SER A 46 13.64 0.13 0.81
CA SER A 46 14.33 -0.61 -0.25
C SER A 46 13.42 -1.66 -0.89
N ASN A 47 13.74 -2.09 -2.11
CA ASN A 47 13.12 -3.25 -2.78
C ASN A 47 11.63 -3.09 -3.12
N VAL A 48 11.11 -1.86 -3.17
CA VAL A 48 9.84 -1.60 -3.85
C VAL A 48 10.13 -1.56 -5.36
N PRO A 49 9.49 -2.40 -6.20
CA PRO A 49 9.74 -2.40 -7.62
C PRO A 49 9.16 -1.15 -8.29
N SER A 50 9.86 -0.59 -9.28
CA SER A 50 9.46 0.63 -9.99
C SER A 50 8.84 0.31 -11.36
N TYR A 51 7.56 -0.01 -11.37
CA TYR A 51 6.81 -0.28 -12.60
C TYR A 51 6.37 1.01 -13.32
N ILE A 52 6.48 1.03 -14.64
CA ILE A 52 5.99 2.13 -15.48
C ILE A 52 4.52 1.87 -15.82
N TRP A 53 3.76 2.94 -15.99
CA TRP A 53 2.34 2.98 -16.27
C TRP A 53 1.93 1.91 -17.29
N HIS A 54 1.02 1.04 -16.88
CA HIS A 54 0.43 0.01 -17.73
C HIS A 54 -1.09 -0.04 -17.56
N ARG A 55 -1.79 0.66 -18.46
CA ARG A 55 -3.26 0.71 -18.55
C ARG A 55 -3.98 1.30 -17.33
N GLY A 56 -3.28 2.09 -16.53
CA GLY A 56 -3.82 2.86 -15.41
C GLY A 56 -2.79 3.06 -14.32
N CYS A 57 -2.72 4.26 -13.73
CA CYS A 57 -1.77 4.54 -12.65
C CYS A 57 -2.14 3.78 -11.36
N GLY A 58 -3.44 3.67 -11.07
CA GLY A 58 -3.97 2.87 -9.95
C GLY A 58 -3.52 1.40 -9.95
N PRO A 59 -3.86 0.59 -10.97
CA PRO A 59 -3.45 -0.81 -11.00
C PRO A 59 -1.94 -0.99 -11.13
N THR A 60 -1.22 -0.04 -11.77
CA THR A 60 0.25 -0.06 -11.82
C THR A 60 0.85 0.13 -10.43
N ALA A 61 0.39 1.14 -9.68
CA ALA A 61 0.82 1.42 -8.32
C ALA A 61 0.50 0.24 -7.38
N LEU A 62 -0.69 -0.35 -7.50
CA LEU A 62 -1.06 -1.53 -6.73
C LEU A 62 -0.21 -2.75 -7.10
N GLY A 63 0.16 -2.89 -8.37
CA GLY A 63 1.15 -3.87 -8.82
C GLY A 63 2.47 -3.74 -8.09
N MET A 64 2.97 -2.52 -7.87
CA MET A 64 4.22 -2.33 -7.11
C MET A 64 4.07 -2.70 -5.64
N ILE A 65 2.94 -2.38 -5.00
CA ILE A 65 2.66 -2.77 -3.61
C ILE A 65 2.67 -4.30 -3.48
N ILE A 66 1.97 -4.99 -4.38
CA ILE A 66 1.90 -6.46 -4.39
C ILE A 66 3.28 -7.06 -4.68
N GLY A 67 4.02 -6.50 -5.64
CA GLY A 67 5.38 -6.94 -5.97
C GLY A 67 6.34 -6.74 -4.80
N TYR A 68 6.20 -5.65 -4.05
CA TYR A 68 6.95 -5.46 -2.81
C TYR A 68 6.68 -6.58 -1.80
N TYR A 69 5.42 -6.97 -1.57
CA TYR A 69 5.10 -8.07 -0.67
C TYR A 69 5.62 -9.43 -1.20
N ASP A 70 5.51 -9.68 -2.50
CA ASP A 70 6.04 -10.86 -3.20
C ASP A 70 7.55 -11.03 -2.96
N LEU A 71 8.30 -9.93 -3.00
CA LEU A 71 9.74 -9.91 -2.72
C LEU A 71 10.10 -10.00 -1.22
N ASN A 72 9.14 -9.80 -0.32
CA ASN A 72 9.38 -9.64 1.13
C ASN A 72 8.60 -10.66 1.98
N GLY A 73 8.59 -11.92 1.53
CA GLY A 73 8.16 -13.06 2.35
C GLY A 73 6.69 -13.48 2.18
N PHE A 74 6.02 -12.96 1.15
CA PHE A 74 4.68 -13.39 0.74
C PHE A 74 4.73 -13.95 -0.68
N ASP A 75 5.22 -15.18 -0.81
CA ASP A 75 5.38 -15.87 -2.10
C ASP A 75 4.03 -16.08 -2.83
N ASP A 76 4.13 -16.43 -4.12
CA ASP A 76 3.01 -16.79 -5.01
C ASP A 76 2.00 -15.64 -5.29
N LEU A 77 2.42 -14.37 -5.14
CA LEU A 77 1.58 -13.21 -5.50
C LEU A 77 1.73 -12.83 -6.97
N PHE A 78 2.89 -13.07 -7.60
CA PHE A 78 3.07 -12.97 -9.05
C PHE A 78 3.63 -14.26 -9.67
N ASN A 79 3.24 -14.54 -10.92
CA ASN A 79 3.68 -15.74 -11.66
C ASN A 79 5.10 -15.62 -12.27
N GLY A 80 5.90 -14.64 -11.85
CA GLY A 80 7.24 -14.38 -12.37
C GLY A 80 7.97 -13.32 -11.53
N PRO A 81 9.24 -13.02 -11.85
CA PRO A 81 10.03 -12.04 -11.10
C PRO A 81 9.31 -10.70 -11.02
N SER A 82 9.16 -10.21 -9.79
CA SER A 82 8.44 -8.99 -9.42
C SER A 82 9.37 -7.83 -9.04
N ASP A 83 10.69 -8.02 -9.16
CA ASP A 83 11.71 -6.99 -8.93
C ASP A 83 11.82 -5.98 -10.08
N PHE A 84 11.28 -6.30 -11.26
CA PHE A 84 11.20 -5.39 -12.41
C PHE A 84 9.98 -5.69 -13.28
N GLN A 85 9.58 -4.70 -14.08
CA GLN A 85 8.42 -4.83 -14.95
C GLN A 85 8.71 -5.76 -16.14
N THR A 86 7.91 -6.80 -16.29
CA THR A 86 7.95 -7.74 -17.40
C THR A 86 6.60 -7.84 -18.10
N ASN A 87 6.54 -8.56 -19.22
CA ASN A 87 5.26 -8.89 -19.84
C ASN A 87 4.35 -9.73 -18.92
N ILE A 88 4.92 -10.55 -18.04
CA ILE A 88 4.14 -11.34 -17.07
C ILE A 88 3.50 -10.38 -16.06
N ILE A 89 4.29 -9.46 -15.48
CA ILE A 89 3.79 -8.43 -14.56
C ILE A 89 2.74 -7.54 -15.25
N ASN A 90 2.95 -7.13 -16.50
CA ASN A 90 1.97 -6.36 -17.25
C ASN A 90 0.63 -7.10 -17.40
N MET A 91 0.68 -8.42 -17.62
CA MET A 91 -0.54 -9.23 -17.73
C MET A 91 -1.25 -9.43 -16.40
N GLU A 92 -0.53 -9.43 -15.28
CA GLU A 92 -1.10 -9.45 -13.92
C GLU A 92 -1.66 -8.08 -13.51
N ILE A 93 -1.02 -6.97 -13.92
CA ILE A 93 -1.52 -5.60 -13.71
C ILE A 93 -2.81 -5.36 -14.50
N ALA A 94 -2.78 -5.61 -15.82
CA ALA A 94 -3.94 -5.42 -16.68
C ALA A 94 -3.88 -6.42 -17.85
N SER A 95 -4.70 -7.47 -17.76
CA SER A 95 -4.68 -8.59 -18.69
C SER A 95 -5.09 -8.20 -20.11
N GLN A 96 -4.87 -9.10 -21.07
CA GLN A 96 -5.35 -8.90 -22.43
C GLN A 96 -6.88 -8.92 -22.50
N ASN A 97 -7.54 -9.66 -21.61
CA ASN A 97 -9.00 -9.65 -21.52
C ASN A 97 -9.49 -8.30 -20.98
N HIS A 98 -8.85 -7.77 -19.93
CA HIS A 98 -9.10 -6.42 -19.40
C HIS A 98 -9.00 -5.36 -20.49
N TYR A 99 -7.93 -5.39 -21.29
CA TYR A 99 -7.78 -4.50 -22.43
C TYR A 99 -8.89 -4.62 -23.46
N SER A 100 -9.22 -5.84 -23.84
CA SER A 100 -10.21 -6.06 -24.91
C SER A 100 -11.63 -5.73 -24.46
N ASN A 101 -11.89 -5.74 -23.15
CA ASN A 101 -13.22 -5.51 -22.59
C ASN A 101 -13.46 -4.08 -22.12
N TYR A 102 -12.44 -3.40 -21.57
CA TYR A 102 -12.64 -2.13 -20.83
C TYR A 102 -11.60 -1.05 -21.18
N SER A 103 -10.33 -1.40 -21.44
CA SER A 103 -9.24 -0.39 -21.52
C SER A 103 -8.63 -0.19 -22.91
N ILE A 104 -9.45 -0.23 -23.96
CA ILE A 104 -9.04 0.25 -25.29
C ILE A 104 -8.93 1.79 -25.20
N PRO A 105 -7.82 2.42 -25.63
CA PRO A 105 -7.58 3.86 -25.50
C PRO A 105 -8.40 4.70 -26.50
N LEU A 106 -9.72 4.67 -26.36
CA LEU A 106 -10.68 5.41 -27.19
C LEU A 106 -11.50 6.42 -26.37
N ASP A 107 -11.53 6.24 -25.04
CA ASP A 107 -12.44 6.95 -24.14
C ASP A 107 -11.67 8.01 -23.36
N TYR A 108 -11.88 9.27 -23.74
CA TYR A 108 -11.26 10.43 -23.11
C TYR A 108 -12.32 11.46 -22.74
N TYR A 109 -12.18 12.08 -21.57
CA TYR A 109 -13.12 13.08 -21.09
C TYR A 109 -13.36 14.20 -22.12
N PRO A 110 -14.62 14.60 -22.39
CA PRO A 110 -15.86 14.20 -21.71
C PRO A 110 -16.63 13.04 -22.38
N ASN A 111 -16.02 12.30 -23.31
CA ASN A 111 -16.69 11.28 -24.11
C ASN A 111 -16.34 9.86 -23.62
N LEU A 112 -17.19 9.32 -22.74
CA LEU A 112 -17.08 7.94 -22.28
C LEU A 112 -17.85 7.02 -23.25
N LEU A 113 -17.22 5.96 -23.75
CA LEU A 113 -17.89 4.94 -24.54
C LEU A 113 -18.34 3.82 -23.59
N GLN A 114 -19.45 3.18 -23.94
CA GLN A 114 -19.90 2.02 -23.18
C GLN A 114 -19.08 0.80 -23.57
N ASP A 115 -18.72 -0.01 -22.57
CA ASP A 115 -17.87 -1.18 -22.75
C ASP A 115 -18.56 -2.48 -22.27
N ALA A 116 -17.79 -3.57 -22.14
CA ALA A 116 -18.34 -4.87 -21.75
C ALA A 116 -18.94 -4.89 -20.31
N SER A 117 -18.62 -3.91 -19.47
CA SER A 117 -19.17 -3.77 -18.12
C SER A 117 -20.63 -3.30 -18.11
N GLU A 118 -21.12 -2.70 -19.20
CA GLU A 118 -22.53 -2.33 -19.38
C GLU A 118 -23.25 -3.17 -20.44
N ASN A 119 -22.56 -3.49 -21.54
CA ASN A 119 -23.20 -3.96 -22.77
C ASN A 119 -22.91 -5.42 -23.14
N GLY A 120 -22.21 -6.18 -22.27
CA GLY A 120 -21.63 -7.47 -22.66
C GLY A 120 -21.70 -8.60 -21.63
N ASN A 121 -20.98 -9.68 -21.95
CA ASN A 121 -20.64 -10.76 -21.02
C ASN A 121 -19.18 -10.53 -20.58
N PRO A 122 -18.94 -9.76 -19.51
CA PRO A 122 -17.60 -9.46 -19.05
C PRO A 122 -16.83 -10.74 -18.73
N HIS A 123 -15.53 -10.74 -18.99
CA HIS A 123 -14.69 -11.85 -18.54
C HIS A 123 -14.59 -11.89 -17.01
N ILE A 124 -14.22 -13.05 -16.47
CA ILE A 124 -13.93 -13.21 -15.04
C ILE A 124 -12.65 -12.46 -14.69
N ASN A 125 -12.67 -11.67 -13.60
CA ASN A 125 -11.51 -10.92 -13.11
C ASN A 125 -10.26 -11.81 -13.04
N ASN A 126 -9.18 -11.37 -13.68
CA ASN A 126 -7.92 -12.12 -13.71
C ASN A 126 -6.68 -11.22 -13.68
N SER A 127 -6.86 -9.92 -13.44
CA SER A 127 -5.78 -8.95 -13.29
C SER A 127 -6.16 -7.86 -12.28
N ILE A 128 -5.17 -7.17 -11.73
CA ILE A 128 -5.34 -6.10 -10.73
C ILE A 128 -6.35 -5.04 -11.23
N ALA A 129 -6.25 -4.64 -12.49
CA ALA A 129 -7.13 -3.66 -13.12
C ALA A 129 -8.60 -4.14 -13.20
N ASP A 130 -8.86 -5.45 -13.26
CA ASP A 130 -10.23 -5.97 -13.21
C ASP A 130 -10.84 -5.80 -11.82
N PHE A 131 -10.10 -6.18 -10.78
CA PHE A 131 -10.51 -6.07 -9.38
C PHE A 131 -10.61 -4.60 -8.94
N MET A 132 -9.79 -3.70 -9.50
CA MET A 132 -9.86 -2.25 -9.27
C MET A 132 -10.92 -1.55 -10.12
N GLU A 133 -11.64 -2.29 -10.97
CA GLU A 133 -12.65 -1.74 -11.88
C GLU A 133 -12.10 -0.65 -12.82
N THR A 134 -10.81 -0.72 -13.17
CA THR A 134 -10.11 0.26 -13.99
C THR A 134 -10.72 0.35 -15.39
N SER A 135 -10.89 1.57 -15.90
CA SER A 135 -11.48 1.87 -17.23
C SER A 135 -12.91 1.36 -17.48
N LYS A 136 -13.61 0.80 -16.50
CA LYS A 136 -14.97 0.29 -16.70
C LYS A 136 -15.98 1.43 -16.84
N SER A 137 -16.68 1.48 -17.97
CA SER A 137 -17.66 2.52 -18.27
C SER A 137 -18.82 2.56 -17.26
N SER A 138 -19.25 1.41 -16.75
CA SER A 138 -20.27 1.29 -15.69
C SER A 138 -19.91 2.02 -14.38
N ARG A 139 -18.62 2.33 -14.19
CA ARG A 139 -18.07 3.06 -13.04
C ARG A 139 -17.72 4.51 -13.38
N GLY A 140 -18.03 4.98 -14.59
CA GLY A 140 -17.63 6.29 -15.08
C GLY A 140 -16.11 6.44 -15.23
N ASN A 141 -15.38 5.33 -15.39
CA ASN A 141 -13.93 5.35 -15.57
C ASN A 141 -13.59 5.42 -17.06
N TYR A 142 -12.90 6.49 -17.46
CA TYR A 142 -12.28 6.59 -18.79
C TYR A 142 -11.03 5.70 -18.87
N TRP A 143 -10.39 5.65 -20.04
CA TRP A 143 -9.16 4.88 -20.22
C TRP A 143 -8.10 5.21 -19.15
N GLY A 144 -7.74 4.18 -18.37
CA GLY A 144 -6.74 4.25 -17.29
C GLY A 144 -7.25 4.79 -15.96
N TRP A 145 -8.50 5.27 -15.88
CA TRP A 145 -9.06 5.86 -14.66
C TRP A 145 -9.48 4.77 -13.68
N SER A 146 -9.36 5.06 -12.39
CA SER A 146 -9.79 4.18 -11.29
C SER A 146 -10.14 5.01 -10.06
N TRP A 147 -11.02 4.50 -9.19
CA TRP A 147 -11.41 5.16 -7.96
C TRP A 147 -10.49 4.78 -6.80
N SER A 148 -10.21 5.73 -5.91
CA SER A 148 -9.44 5.48 -4.68
C SER A 148 -10.14 4.51 -3.74
N SER A 149 -11.48 4.49 -3.77
CA SER A 149 -12.29 3.56 -2.98
C SER A 149 -12.13 2.10 -3.40
N ASP A 150 -11.66 1.85 -4.62
CA ASP A 150 -11.60 0.49 -5.18
C ASP A 150 -10.21 -0.14 -4.92
N ILE A 151 -9.21 0.63 -4.46
CA ILE A 151 -7.84 0.15 -4.24
C ILE A 151 -7.77 -0.91 -3.13
N GLY A 152 -8.40 -0.63 -1.98
CA GLY A 152 -8.38 -1.56 -0.83
C GLY A 152 -9.01 -2.90 -1.20
N ASN A 153 -10.24 -2.88 -1.73
CA ASN A 153 -10.93 -4.09 -2.17
C ASN A 153 -10.15 -4.83 -3.26
N ALA A 154 -9.57 -4.12 -4.23
CA ALA A 154 -8.78 -4.74 -5.29
C ALA A 154 -7.55 -5.47 -4.76
N PHE A 155 -6.87 -4.92 -3.75
CA PHE A 155 -5.74 -5.56 -3.08
C PHE A 155 -6.18 -6.88 -2.42
N GLU A 156 -7.25 -6.83 -1.64
CA GLU A 156 -7.75 -7.98 -0.88
C GLU A 156 -8.25 -9.09 -1.82
N GLU A 157 -9.03 -8.74 -2.84
CA GLU A 157 -9.57 -9.69 -3.81
C GLU A 157 -8.48 -10.30 -4.70
N PHE A 158 -7.52 -9.51 -5.18
CA PHE A 158 -6.42 -10.02 -5.99
C PHE A 158 -5.53 -10.96 -5.18
N ILE A 159 -5.17 -10.62 -3.94
CA ILE A 159 -4.36 -11.50 -3.08
C ILE A 159 -5.12 -12.79 -2.79
N SER A 160 -6.41 -12.73 -2.47
CA SER A 160 -7.24 -13.92 -2.26
C SER A 160 -7.31 -14.80 -3.52
N PHE A 161 -7.38 -14.19 -4.70
CA PHE A 161 -7.33 -14.88 -5.98
C PHE A 161 -5.99 -15.59 -6.24
N LYS A 162 -4.87 -14.95 -5.87
CA LYS A 162 -3.52 -15.52 -6.03
C LYS A 162 -3.21 -16.58 -4.98
N ASN A 163 -3.49 -16.27 -3.72
CA ASN A 163 -3.21 -17.13 -2.58
C ASN A 163 -4.20 -16.85 -1.44
N SER A 164 -5.28 -17.63 -1.40
CA SER A 164 -6.35 -17.49 -0.41
C SER A 164 -5.95 -17.88 1.03
N SER A 165 -4.68 -18.25 1.27
CA SER A 165 -4.19 -18.53 2.63
C SER A 165 -3.73 -17.27 3.37
N TYR A 166 -3.49 -16.18 2.64
CA TYR A 166 -3.13 -14.90 3.22
C TYR A 166 -4.36 -14.14 3.71
N ILE A 167 -4.17 -13.42 4.82
CA ILE A 167 -5.15 -12.49 5.36
C ILE A 167 -4.64 -11.09 5.05
N THR A 168 -5.51 -10.24 4.51
CA THR A 168 -5.18 -8.87 4.13
C THR A 168 -5.90 -7.87 5.02
N GLU A 169 -5.25 -6.76 5.33
CA GLU A 169 -5.88 -5.60 5.97
C GLU A 169 -5.57 -4.36 5.14
N THR A 170 -6.60 -3.58 4.83
CA THR A 170 -6.47 -2.29 4.16
C THR A 170 -7.16 -1.19 4.94
N ASP A 171 -6.63 0.03 4.84
CA ASP A 171 -7.23 1.22 5.45
C ASP A 171 -6.90 2.45 4.60
N TYR A 172 -7.74 3.48 4.66
CA TYR A 172 -7.56 4.72 3.91
C TYR A 172 -7.41 5.91 4.87
N GLU A 173 -6.28 6.61 4.75
CA GLU A 173 -6.01 7.82 5.51
C GLU A 173 -6.25 9.06 4.63
N PHE A 174 -7.19 9.91 5.02
CA PHE A 174 -7.38 11.21 4.36
C PHE A 174 -6.30 12.21 4.78
N PHE A 175 -6.00 13.17 3.91
CA PHE A 175 -5.08 14.24 4.28
C PHE A 175 -5.63 15.05 5.46
N THR A 176 -4.85 15.11 6.52
CA THR A 176 -5.10 15.91 7.73
C THR A 176 -3.78 16.42 8.30
N ALA A 177 -3.82 17.33 9.28
CA ALA A 177 -2.62 17.75 10.02
C ALA A 177 -1.87 16.58 10.71
N GLY A 178 -2.57 15.48 11.02
CA GLY A 178 -1.98 14.28 11.64
C GLY A 178 -1.48 13.24 10.63
N SER A 179 -1.99 13.27 9.39
CA SER A 179 -1.73 12.25 8.36
C SER A 179 -0.25 12.08 8.00
N TRP A 180 0.59 13.11 8.20
CA TRP A 180 2.05 12.99 8.02
C TRP A 180 2.67 11.97 8.97
N ASN A 181 2.22 11.92 10.22
CA ASN A 181 2.74 10.96 11.20
C ASN A 181 2.25 9.53 10.90
N GLU A 182 1.03 9.39 10.39
CA GLU A 182 0.49 8.11 9.93
C GLU A 182 1.30 7.59 8.72
N TYR A 183 1.56 8.45 7.74
CA TYR A 183 2.41 8.13 6.59
C TYR A 183 3.82 7.68 7.04
N LYS A 184 4.48 8.47 7.90
CA LYS A 184 5.79 8.10 8.45
C LYS A 184 5.75 6.79 9.23
N THR A 185 4.66 6.49 9.93
CA THR A 185 4.50 5.23 10.66
C THR A 185 4.50 4.04 9.72
N GLU A 186 3.81 4.13 8.58
CA GLU A 186 3.84 3.08 7.55
C GLU A 186 5.24 2.91 6.96
N ILE A 187 5.88 4.01 6.54
CA ILE A 187 7.24 3.98 5.98
C ILE A 187 8.26 3.40 6.97
N ASN A 188 8.22 3.81 8.24
CA ASN A 188 9.13 3.31 9.28
C ASN A 188 8.95 1.81 9.58
N ASN A 189 7.80 1.24 9.23
CA ASN A 189 7.56 -0.19 9.35
C ASN A 189 7.77 -0.95 8.02
N ASN A 190 8.45 -0.33 7.04
CA ASN A 190 8.66 -0.88 5.70
C ASN A 190 7.34 -1.27 5.01
N ARG A 191 6.32 -0.41 5.10
CA ARG A 191 5.04 -0.59 4.40
C ARG A 191 4.86 0.55 3.40
N PRO A 192 5.08 0.33 2.09
CA PRO A 192 4.78 1.33 1.08
C PRO A 192 3.27 1.56 1.01
N VAL A 193 2.87 2.75 0.56
CA VAL A 193 1.46 3.18 0.48
C VAL A 193 1.13 3.66 -0.93
N ILE A 194 -0.14 3.73 -1.28
CA ILE A 194 -0.58 4.39 -2.53
C ILE A 194 -1.19 5.72 -2.17
N ILE A 195 -0.61 6.80 -2.68
CA ILE A 195 -1.05 8.18 -2.45
C ILE A 195 -1.84 8.65 -3.67
N LEU A 196 -3.01 9.26 -3.44
CA LEU A 196 -3.76 9.97 -4.47
C LEU A 196 -3.41 11.46 -4.39
N VAL A 197 -3.00 12.01 -5.53
CA VAL A 197 -2.54 13.40 -5.65
C VAL A 197 -3.30 14.15 -6.75
N ASP A 198 -3.21 15.47 -6.66
CA ASP A 198 -3.50 16.46 -7.70
C ASP A 198 -2.16 16.96 -8.26
N THR A 199 -1.77 16.52 -9.45
CA THR A 199 -0.42 16.79 -9.98
C THR A 199 -0.24 18.20 -10.55
N ASP A 200 -1.31 18.84 -11.02
CA ASP A 200 -1.26 20.13 -11.73
C ASP A 200 -1.83 21.30 -10.93
N GLY A 201 -2.38 21.03 -9.74
CA GLY A 201 -2.89 22.04 -8.81
C GLY A 201 -4.23 22.61 -9.23
N ASP A 202 -5.07 21.86 -9.95
CA ASP A 202 -6.42 22.30 -10.32
C ASP A 202 -7.47 22.05 -9.23
N ASN A 203 -7.02 21.56 -8.06
CA ASN A 203 -7.83 21.12 -6.93
C ASN A 203 -8.73 19.92 -7.24
N SER A 204 -8.30 19.08 -8.19
CA SER A 204 -8.91 17.80 -8.53
C SER A 204 -7.84 16.71 -8.55
N THR A 205 -8.15 15.55 -8.00
CA THR A 205 -7.20 14.45 -8.07
C THR A 205 -7.09 13.94 -9.50
N ASP A 206 -5.88 13.51 -9.85
CA ASP A 206 -5.59 12.98 -11.16
C ASP A 206 -4.65 11.77 -11.09
N HIS A 207 -3.85 11.56 -10.04
CA HIS A 207 -2.79 10.56 -10.15
C HIS A 207 -2.56 9.72 -8.89
N PHE A 208 -2.34 8.42 -9.09
CA PHE A 208 -1.89 7.52 -8.04
C PHE A 208 -0.39 7.31 -8.15
N VAL A 209 0.30 7.40 -7.00
CA VAL A 209 1.74 7.15 -6.88
C VAL A 209 2.03 6.24 -5.69
N VAL A 210 3.19 5.60 -5.68
CA VAL A 210 3.59 4.70 -4.58
C VAL A 210 4.54 5.45 -3.65
N GLY A 211 4.05 5.82 -2.47
CA GLY A 211 4.85 6.43 -1.41
C GLY A 211 5.77 5.41 -0.77
N ILE A 212 7.08 5.69 -0.81
CA ILE A 212 8.15 4.77 -0.36
C ILE A 212 9.09 5.42 0.65
N GLY A 213 8.95 6.71 0.93
CA GLY A 213 9.92 7.39 1.77
C GLY A 213 9.53 8.81 2.14
N TYR A 214 10.34 9.43 2.99
CA TYR A 214 10.16 10.82 3.39
C TYR A 214 11.48 11.53 3.72
N ASP A 215 11.44 12.86 3.62
CA ASP A 215 12.40 13.81 4.18
C ASP A 215 11.62 14.67 5.18
N ASP A 216 11.92 14.50 6.46
CA ASP A 216 11.20 15.17 7.55
C ASP A 216 11.63 16.64 7.72
N ILE A 217 12.79 17.03 7.16
CA ILE A 217 13.29 18.40 7.25
C ILE A 217 12.57 19.28 6.23
N SER A 218 12.43 18.79 4.99
CA SER A 218 11.75 19.51 3.92
C SER A 218 10.24 19.23 3.85
N LEU A 219 9.74 18.29 4.64
CA LEU A 219 8.35 17.80 4.59
C LEU A 219 7.96 17.34 3.19
N GLU A 220 8.72 16.39 2.65
CA GLU A 220 8.46 15.79 1.33
C GLU A 220 8.33 14.29 1.42
N PHE A 221 7.43 13.72 0.61
CA PHE A 221 7.34 12.28 0.40
C PHE A 221 8.13 11.87 -0.85
N ALA A 222 8.78 10.71 -0.79
CA ALA A 222 9.39 10.05 -1.93
C ALA A 222 8.40 9.07 -2.55
N CYS A 223 8.30 9.02 -3.87
CA CYS A 223 7.46 8.06 -4.56
C CYS A 223 8.02 7.56 -5.90
N PHE A 224 7.46 6.45 -6.36
CA PHE A 224 7.42 6.10 -7.77
C PHE A 224 6.11 6.63 -8.36
N ASP A 225 6.19 7.47 -9.38
CA ASP A 225 5.04 8.14 -9.97
C ASP A 225 4.50 7.48 -11.24
N THR A 226 4.95 6.26 -11.53
CA THR A 226 4.53 5.44 -12.69
C THR A 226 4.94 5.99 -14.07
N TRP A 227 5.52 7.18 -14.20
CA TRP A 227 5.92 7.69 -15.52
C TRP A 227 7.35 7.33 -15.91
N ASP A 228 8.20 7.07 -14.92
CA ASP A 228 9.54 6.56 -15.08
C ASP A 228 9.92 5.69 -13.85
N SER A 229 11.16 5.23 -13.79
CA SER A 229 11.66 4.34 -12.74
C SER A 229 12.41 5.05 -11.61
N ASP A 230 12.52 6.38 -11.67
CA ASP A 230 13.28 7.17 -10.72
C ASP A 230 12.43 7.50 -9.47
N ILE A 231 13.11 7.78 -8.36
CA ILE A 231 12.45 8.26 -7.14
C ILE A 231 12.25 9.77 -7.27
N HIS A 232 11.00 10.20 -7.14
CA HIS A 232 10.63 11.61 -7.15
C HIS A 232 10.19 12.07 -5.76
N TRP A 233 10.40 13.34 -5.48
CA TRP A 233 10.14 13.94 -4.18
C TRP A 233 9.20 15.14 -4.34
N TYR A 234 8.10 15.12 -3.58
CA TYR A 234 7.06 16.13 -3.64
C TYR A 234 6.67 16.62 -2.24
N PRO A 235 6.28 17.90 -2.07
CA PRO A 235 5.87 18.43 -0.77
C PRO A 235 4.65 17.69 -0.20
N TRP A 236 4.65 17.43 1.10
CA TRP A 236 3.49 16.92 1.82
C TRP A 236 2.54 18.07 2.18
N GLN A 237 1.57 18.33 1.32
CA GLN A 237 0.63 19.45 1.46
C GLN A 237 -0.77 19.05 0.98
N GLN A 238 -1.78 19.73 1.51
CA GLN A 238 -3.17 19.50 1.11
C GLN A 238 -3.39 19.95 -0.34
N MET A 239 -4.29 19.30 -1.06
CA MET A 239 -4.82 19.83 -2.31
C MET A 239 -5.44 21.22 -2.14
N ASP A 240 -5.13 22.10 -3.09
CA ASP A 240 -5.78 23.40 -3.30
C ASP A 240 -5.40 23.92 -4.70
N ASN A 241 -6.04 25.00 -5.14
CA ASN A 241 -5.73 25.66 -6.40
C ASN A 241 -4.28 26.17 -6.40
N ALA A 242 -3.56 25.89 -7.48
CA ALA A 242 -2.13 26.15 -7.67
C ALA A 242 -1.19 25.41 -6.70
N VAL A 243 -1.69 24.37 -6.03
CA VAL A 243 -0.89 23.49 -5.17
C VAL A 243 -0.62 22.19 -5.91
N ASN A 244 0.42 22.19 -6.75
CA ASN A 244 0.84 21.00 -7.46
C ASN A 244 1.26 19.90 -6.47
N TRP A 245 0.96 18.66 -6.84
CA TRP A 245 1.18 17.46 -6.04
C TRP A 245 0.47 17.49 -4.68
N GLY A 246 -0.64 18.22 -4.60
CA GLY A 246 -1.48 18.24 -3.41
C GLY A 246 -1.99 16.84 -3.08
N VAL A 247 -1.87 16.42 -1.82
CA VAL A 247 -2.24 15.08 -1.37
C VAL A 247 -3.71 15.06 -0.95
N PHE A 248 -4.47 14.12 -1.50
CA PHE A 248 -5.84 13.86 -1.07
C PHE A 248 -5.88 12.89 0.12
N GLY A 249 -5.06 11.84 0.06
CA GLY A 249 -4.99 10.78 1.05
C GLY A 249 -4.20 9.58 0.51
N PHE A 250 -4.13 8.51 1.29
CA PHE A 250 -3.37 7.33 0.92
C PHE A 250 -3.95 6.03 1.49
N ASN A 251 -3.68 4.93 0.79
CA ASN A 251 -4.05 3.58 1.19
C ASN A 251 -2.90 2.91 1.95
N LYS A 252 -3.23 2.26 3.05
CA LYS A 252 -2.35 1.45 3.90
C LYS A 252 -2.65 -0.02 3.62
N PHE A 253 -1.63 -0.86 3.57
CA PHE A 253 -1.75 -2.27 3.20
C PHE A 253 -1.00 -3.15 4.18
N ARG A 254 -1.56 -4.31 4.50
CA ARG A 254 -0.89 -5.38 5.24
C ARG A 254 -1.29 -6.74 4.70
N ILE A 255 -0.32 -7.64 4.67
CA ILE A 255 -0.56 -9.08 4.49
C ILE A 255 -0.09 -9.79 5.75
N ILE A 256 -0.88 -10.74 6.22
CA ILE A 256 -0.60 -11.60 7.36
C ILE A 256 -0.53 -13.03 6.82
N ASN A 257 0.58 -13.70 7.07
CA ASN A 257 0.72 -15.13 6.80
C ASN A 257 0.40 -15.90 8.10
N PRO A 258 -0.78 -16.53 8.20
CA PRO A 258 -1.18 -17.21 9.42
C PRO A 258 -0.26 -18.39 9.77
N VAL A 259 0.40 -19.02 8.79
CA VAL A 259 1.28 -20.18 9.04
C VAL A 259 2.60 -19.76 9.69
N SER A 260 3.17 -18.62 9.32
CA SER A 260 4.37 -18.07 9.99
C SER A 260 4.04 -17.48 11.37
N SER A 261 2.80 -17.02 11.58
CA SER A 261 2.34 -16.52 12.89
C SER A 261 2.28 -17.59 13.98
N ILE A 262 2.10 -18.86 13.62
CA ILE A 262 2.13 -20.00 14.55
C ILE A 262 3.57 -20.28 15.04
N ASN A 263 4.58 -19.98 14.21
CA ASN A 263 5.99 -20.17 14.58
C ASN A 263 6.58 -18.98 15.37
N ASN A 264 5.88 -17.83 15.39
CA ASN A 264 6.29 -16.62 16.11
C ASN A 264 5.65 -16.47 17.50
N ILE A 265 5.05 -17.54 18.04
CA ILE A 265 4.90 -17.65 19.49
C ILE A 265 6.30 -17.94 20.04
N GLU A 266 7.12 -16.90 20.21
CA GLU A 266 8.14 -16.95 21.24
C GLU A 266 7.40 -17.15 22.56
N GLU A 267 7.19 -18.40 22.96
CA GLU A 267 6.93 -18.69 24.36
C GLU A 267 8.06 -18.00 25.12
N GLN A 268 7.73 -16.97 25.90
CA GLN A 268 8.68 -16.34 26.82
C GLN A 268 9.31 -17.45 27.65
N LYS A 269 10.53 -17.87 27.28
CA LYS A 269 11.26 -18.92 27.96
C LYS A 269 11.74 -18.34 29.28
N ASN A 270 10.92 -18.50 30.31
CA ASN A 270 11.26 -18.07 31.65
C ASN A 270 12.21 -19.10 32.26
N ILE A 271 13.29 -18.62 32.90
CA ILE A 271 14.20 -19.50 33.63
C ILE A 271 13.46 -19.98 34.87
N ILE A 272 13.26 -21.30 34.98
CA ILE A 272 12.63 -21.92 36.14
C ILE A 272 13.65 -22.33 37.20
N ASN A 273 14.87 -22.72 36.79
CA ASN A 273 15.94 -23.14 37.68
C ASN A 273 17.32 -23.04 37.02
N VAL A 274 18.38 -22.92 37.82
CA VAL A 274 19.78 -23.00 37.42
C VAL A 274 20.47 -24.11 38.21
N SER A 275 21.18 -24.99 37.52
CA SER A 275 21.95 -26.06 38.15
C SER A 275 23.41 -26.07 37.68
N ASP A 276 24.29 -26.66 38.49
CA ASP A 276 25.64 -26.98 38.04
C ASP A 276 25.65 -28.15 37.02
N ILE A 277 26.82 -28.48 36.48
CA ILE A 277 26.99 -29.59 35.53
C ILE A 277 26.68 -30.98 36.11
N LEU A 278 26.56 -31.10 37.44
CA LEU A 278 26.18 -32.33 38.13
C LEU A 278 24.68 -32.36 38.46
N GLY A 279 23.91 -31.35 38.01
CA GLY A 279 22.46 -31.27 38.19
C GLY A 279 22.04 -30.77 39.57
N ARG A 280 22.95 -30.20 40.36
CA ARG A 280 22.61 -29.61 41.67
C ARG A 280 22.14 -28.17 41.48
N GLU A 281 20.97 -27.84 42.01
CA GLU A 281 20.43 -26.49 41.98
C GLU A 281 21.38 -25.49 42.66
N THR A 282 21.60 -24.37 42.00
CA THR A 282 22.55 -23.34 42.41
C THR A 282 22.11 -21.97 41.93
N ARG A 283 22.73 -20.92 42.50
CA ARG A 283 22.57 -19.56 41.99
C ARG A 283 23.53 -19.33 40.82
N VAL A 284 23.31 -18.25 40.08
CA VAL A 284 24.21 -17.86 38.99
C VAL A 284 25.58 -17.48 39.56
N VAL A 285 26.59 -18.29 39.24
CA VAL A 285 28.00 -18.08 39.59
C VAL A 285 28.80 -17.81 38.32
N LYS A 286 29.68 -16.81 38.36
CA LYS A 286 30.51 -16.42 37.21
C LYS A 286 31.65 -17.41 36.97
N ASN A 287 32.15 -17.45 35.74
CA ASN A 287 33.32 -18.21 35.30
C ASN A 287 33.24 -19.73 35.50
N ILE A 288 32.01 -20.26 35.69
CA ILE A 288 31.75 -21.70 35.67
C ILE A 288 30.60 -22.03 34.72
N PRO A 289 30.58 -23.21 34.09
CA PRO A 289 29.46 -23.65 33.27
C PRO A 289 28.24 -23.98 34.13
N LEU A 290 27.10 -23.43 33.75
CA LEU A 290 25.81 -23.63 34.40
C LEU A 290 24.78 -24.12 33.37
N LEU A 291 23.79 -24.87 33.84
CA LEU A 291 22.63 -25.32 33.08
C LEU A 291 21.42 -24.49 33.51
N PHE A 292 20.80 -23.79 32.56
CA PHE A 292 19.59 -23.00 32.73
C PHE A 292 18.41 -23.80 32.21
N HIS A 293 17.47 -24.11 33.10
CA HIS A 293 16.24 -24.81 32.79
C HIS A 293 15.14 -23.79 32.52
N TYR A 294 14.42 -23.98 31.42
CA TYR A 294 13.37 -23.06 30.98
C TYR A 294 11.98 -23.67 31.14
N SER A 295 10.96 -22.81 31.20
CA SER A 295 9.56 -23.19 31.35
C SER A 295 9.03 -24.10 30.24
N ASP A 296 9.66 -24.08 29.07
CA ASP A 296 9.35 -24.94 27.92
C ASP A 296 10.04 -26.31 27.97
N GLY A 297 10.78 -26.61 29.05
CA GLY A 297 11.54 -27.85 29.22
C GLY A 297 12.90 -27.86 28.53
N SER A 298 13.29 -26.79 27.84
CA SER A 298 14.64 -26.69 27.26
C SER A 298 15.71 -26.44 28.33
N ILE A 299 16.95 -26.84 28.03
CA ILE A 299 18.11 -26.65 28.92
C ILE A 299 19.25 -26.02 28.13
N ASN A 300 19.73 -24.84 28.55
CA ASN A 300 20.90 -24.19 27.95
C ASN A 300 22.10 -24.22 28.88
N LYS A 301 23.27 -24.59 28.33
CA LYS A 301 24.55 -24.46 29.02
C LYS A 301 25.15 -23.08 28.75
N LYS A 302 25.43 -22.30 29.81
CA LYS A 302 26.06 -20.96 29.70
C LYS A 302 27.21 -20.82 30.68
N ILE A 303 28.20 -20.00 30.33
CA ILE A 303 29.22 -19.49 31.24
C ILE A 303 28.99 -17.98 31.33
N ILE A 304 28.72 -17.48 32.53
CA ILE A 304 28.60 -16.04 32.75
C ILE A 304 30.00 -15.53 33.07
N VAL A 305 30.58 -14.73 32.18
CA VAL A 305 31.91 -14.15 32.35
C VAL A 305 31.83 -12.78 33.03
N GLU A 306 32.95 -12.34 33.60
CA GLU A 306 33.13 -10.97 34.07
C GLU A 306 33.72 -10.07 32.99
#